data_AF-A0A1F2Z578-F1
#
_entry.id   AF-A0A1F2Z578-F1
#
_cell.length_a   1.000
_cell.length_b   1.000
_cell.length_c   1.000
_cell.angle_alpha   90.00
_cell.angle_beta   90.00
_cell.angle_gamma   90.00
#
_symmetry.space_group_name_H-M   'P 1'
#
loop_
_entity.id
_entity.type
_entity.pdbx_description
1 polymer ?
#
loop_
_entity_poly.entity_id
_entity_poly.type
_entity_poly.pdbx_seq_one_letter_code
_entity_poly.pdbx_strand_id
1 'polypeptide(L)'
;MSELERFLPADQELLVSLFYRIGQWMSQADDTDAGEDSEQIEEAQMFKILNKLAQSKNAGLLCSEIATEALRQKGSWDRWSKQIDSVLDDVSRAKHLIKGQSNQQEFVAFGKSLVTIATAVARAYREAEDSEQDEEKGFLGWLSEKKDHAVLALTDAEAHKDLNISPAEDSALTELVMTLKG
;
A
#
# COMPACT_ATOMS: atom_id res chain seq x y z
N MET A 1 -25.33 -3.04 0.60
CA MET A 1 -24.69 -2.17 1.59
C MET A 1 -23.21 -2.35 1.39
N SER A 2 -22.50 -1.24 1.27
CA SER A 2 -21.04 -1.24 1.10
C SER A 2 -20.39 -1.58 2.44
N GLU A 3 -19.27 -2.32 2.42
CA GLU A 3 -18.48 -2.61 3.61
C GLU A 3 -17.92 -1.34 4.26
N LEU A 4 -17.67 -0.27 3.49
CA LEU A 4 -17.27 1.04 4.02
C LEU A 4 -18.36 1.70 4.88
N GLU A 5 -19.64 1.45 4.61
CA GLU A 5 -20.76 2.11 5.29
C GLU A 5 -20.87 1.75 6.78
N ARG A 6 -20.13 0.71 7.24
CA ARG A 6 -20.07 0.36 8.67
C ARG A 6 -19.23 1.35 9.49
N PHE A 7 -18.31 2.07 8.85
CA PHE A 7 -17.45 3.06 9.50
C PHE A 7 -18.09 4.46 9.52
N LEU A 8 -17.71 5.31 10.48
CA LEU A 8 -18.13 6.71 10.49
C LEU A 8 -17.51 7.46 9.30
N PRO A 9 -18.13 8.55 8.79
CA PRO A 9 -17.60 9.27 7.63
C PRO A 9 -16.13 9.71 7.76
N ALA A 10 -15.71 10.13 8.96
CA ALA A 10 -14.30 10.50 9.22
C ALA A 10 -13.35 9.30 9.17
N ASP A 11 -13.81 8.13 9.61
CA ASP A 11 -13.05 6.88 9.57
C ASP A 11 -12.98 6.34 8.13
N GLN A 12 -14.05 6.49 7.35
CA GLN A 12 -14.04 6.17 5.92
C GLN A 12 -12.99 7.00 5.18
N GLU A 13 -12.97 8.32 5.39
CA GLU A 13 -11.98 9.22 4.81
C GLU A 13 -10.54 8.81 5.18
N LEU A 14 -10.30 8.45 6.46
CA LEU A 14 -9.01 7.95 6.92
C LEU A 14 -8.62 6.67 6.16
N LEU A 15 -9.50 5.68 6.10
CA LEU A 15 -9.23 4.40 5.45
C LEU A 15 -8.99 4.55 3.94
N VAL A 16 -9.78 5.38 3.27
CA VAL A 16 -9.70 5.66 1.84
C VAL A 16 -8.42 6.42 1.51
N SER A 17 -8.14 7.51 2.23
CA SER A 17 -6.96 8.33 1.97
C SER A 17 -5.65 7.57 2.23
N LEU A 18 -5.63 6.64 3.20
CA LEU A 18 -4.44 5.84 3.51
C LEU A 18 -3.94 5.00 2.34
N PHE A 19 -4.83 4.50 1.47
CA PHE A 19 -4.43 3.70 0.31
C PHE A 19 -3.63 4.52 -0.71
N TYR A 20 -3.88 5.84 -0.80
CA TYR A 20 -3.05 6.74 -1.59
C TYR A 20 -1.83 7.23 -0.80
N ARG A 21 -2.06 7.70 0.43
CA ARG A 21 -1.02 8.31 1.26
C ARG A 21 0.13 7.38 1.58
N ILE A 22 -0.11 6.06 1.69
CA ILE A 22 0.97 5.12 2.02
C ILE A 22 2.00 4.99 0.91
N GLY A 23 1.58 4.98 -0.35
CA GLY A 23 2.56 4.91 -1.43
C GLY A 23 3.18 6.27 -1.72
N GLN A 24 2.49 7.39 -1.46
CA GLN A 24 3.14 8.70 -1.52
C GLN A 24 4.20 8.85 -0.42
N TRP A 25 3.87 8.44 0.81
CA TRP A 25 4.85 8.36 1.89
C TRP A 25 6.04 7.46 1.55
N MET A 26 5.82 6.35 0.83
CA MET A 26 6.92 5.49 0.38
C MET A 26 7.78 6.15 -0.71
N SER A 27 7.15 6.81 -1.69
CA SER A 27 7.84 7.60 -2.73
C SER A 27 8.78 8.66 -2.13
N GLN A 28 8.41 9.26 -0.99
CA GLN A 28 9.25 10.23 -0.29
C GLN A 28 10.21 9.62 0.75
N ALA A 29 10.22 8.29 0.90
CA ALA A 29 11.15 7.64 1.82
C ALA A 29 12.60 7.75 1.32
N ASP A 30 12.82 7.83 0.01
CA ASP A 30 14.13 8.06 -0.59
C ASP A 30 14.22 9.42 -1.27
N ASP A 31 15.04 10.32 -0.72
CA ASP A 31 15.22 11.70 -1.19
C ASP A 31 16.30 11.80 -2.29
N THR A 32 16.85 10.67 -2.77
CA THR A 32 17.88 10.69 -3.82
C THR A 32 17.32 10.79 -5.24
N ASP A 33 16.05 10.42 -5.44
CA ASP A 33 15.45 10.22 -6.77
C ASP A 33 14.32 11.24 -7.07
N ALA A 34 14.54 12.51 -6.66
CA ALA A 34 13.59 13.62 -6.78
C ALA A 34 13.46 14.23 -8.21
N GLY A 35 13.44 13.38 -9.24
CA GLY A 35 13.20 13.80 -10.63
C GLY A 35 11.70 13.79 -10.98
N GLU A 36 11.23 14.76 -11.78
CA GLU A 36 9.82 14.82 -12.26
C GLU A 36 9.38 13.53 -12.99
N ASP A 37 10.32 12.81 -13.62
CA ASP A 37 10.05 11.52 -14.28
C ASP A 37 9.82 10.39 -13.26
N SER A 38 10.52 10.42 -12.12
CA SER A 38 10.35 9.44 -11.03
C SER A 38 8.96 9.54 -10.41
N GLU A 39 8.55 10.77 -10.07
CA GLU A 39 7.24 11.04 -9.47
C GLU A 39 6.09 10.56 -10.39
N GLN A 40 6.22 10.76 -11.70
CA GLN A 40 5.22 10.30 -12.67
C GLN A 40 5.14 8.78 -12.76
N ILE A 41 6.28 8.08 -12.72
CA ILE A 41 6.35 6.61 -12.76
C ILE A 41 5.69 6.03 -11.50
N GLU A 42 6.00 6.59 -10.33
CA GLU A 42 5.45 6.18 -9.05
C GLU A 42 3.94 6.45 -8.94
N GLU A 43 3.46 7.61 -9.41
CA GLU A 43 2.04 7.92 -9.46
C GLU A 43 1.28 6.98 -10.43
N ALA A 44 1.87 6.69 -11.60
CA ALA A 44 1.30 5.73 -12.55
C ALA A 44 1.20 4.33 -11.93
N GLN A 45 2.24 3.92 -11.19
CA GLN A 45 2.26 2.64 -10.49
C GLN A 45 1.25 2.60 -9.33
N MET A 46 1.09 3.70 -8.58
CA MET A 46 0.03 3.86 -7.58
C MET A 46 -1.34 3.62 -8.20
N PHE A 47 -1.63 4.28 -9.33
CA PHE A 47 -2.90 4.08 -10.02
C PHE A 47 -3.08 2.62 -10.47
N LYS A 48 -2.03 1.99 -11.00
CA LYS A 48 -2.05 0.59 -11.43
C LYS A 48 -2.34 -0.35 -10.26
N ILE A 49 -1.69 -0.17 -9.11
CA ILE A 49 -1.88 -1.07 -7.97
C ILE A 49 -3.24 -0.88 -7.30
N LEU A 50 -3.75 0.36 -7.20
CA LEU A 50 -5.10 0.63 -6.70
C LEU A 50 -6.17 -0.01 -7.60
N ASN A 51 -6.02 0.06 -8.93
CA ASN A 51 -6.95 -0.61 -9.85
C ASN A 51 -6.92 -2.13 -9.66
N LYS A 52 -5.72 -2.71 -9.51
CA LYS A 52 -5.57 -4.15 -9.24
C LYS A 52 -6.26 -4.54 -7.93
N LEU A 53 -6.08 -3.76 -6.86
CA LEU A 53 -6.73 -4.03 -5.57
C LEU A 53 -8.26 -3.89 -5.66
N ALA A 54 -8.74 -2.85 -6.36
CA ALA A 54 -10.18 -2.65 -6.60
C ALA A 54 -10.83 -3.85 -7.31
N GLN A 55 -10.11 -4.51 -8.23
CA GLN A 55 -10.61 -5.65 -9.00
C GLN A 55 -10.28 -7.03 -8.38
N SER A 56 -9.42 -7.06 -7.36
CA SER A 56 -8.89 -8.32 -6.81
C SER A 56 -9.81 -8.92 -5.76
N LYS A 57 -10.28 -10.15 -6.03
CA LYS A 57 -11.01 -10.96 -5.03
C LYS A 57 -10.14 -11.30 -3.81
N ASN A 58 -8.82 -11.32 -3.96
CA ASN A 58 -7.88 -11.65 -2.88
C ASN A 58 -7.65 -10.47 -1.92
N ALA A 59 -7.99 -9.24 -2.30
CA ALA A 59 -7.92 -8.07 -1.42
C ALA A 59 -9.03 -8.09 -0.33
N GLY A 60 -10.07 -8.88 -0.53
CA GLY A 60 -11.29 -8.83 0.30
C GLY A 60 -12.19 -7.65 -0.09
N LEU A 61 -13.48 -7.77 0.22
CA LEU A 61 -14.50 -6.81 -0.20
C LEU A 61 -14.20 -5.40 0.31
N LEU A 62 -13.88 -5.26 1.61
CA LEU A 62 -13.55 -3.96 2.21
C LEU A 62 -12.39 -3.26 1.48
N CYS A 63 -11.26 -3.94 1.25
CA CYS A 63 -10.10 -3.32 0.63
C CYS A 63 -10.34 -3.00 -0.85
N SER A 64 -11.11 -3.83 -1.56
CA SER A 64 -11.56 -3.56 -2.92
C SER A 64 -12.42 -2.30 -2.98
N GLU A 65 -13.33 -2.11 -2.02
CA GLU A 65 -14.13 -0.89 -1.92
C GLU A 65 -13.30 0.34 -1.54
N ILE A 66 -12.39 0.22 -0.56
CA ILE A 66 -11.45 1.30 -0.19
C ILE A 66 -10.63 1.73 -1.41
N ALA A 67 -10.06 0.79 -2.17
CA ALA A 67 -9.28 1.09 -3.36
C ALA A 67 -10.13 1.74 -4.47
N THR A 68 -11.36 1.25 -4.67
CA THR A 68 -12.31 1.83 -5.62
C THR A 68 -12.65 3.27 -5.25
N GLU A 69 -12.88 3.53 -3.97
CA GLU A 69 -13.23 4.85 -3.47
C GLU A 69 -12.03 5.82 -3.52
N ALA A 70 -10.82 5.33 -3.25
CA ALA A 70 -9.59 6.10 -3.41
C ALA A 70 -9.37 6.53 -4.87
N LEU A 71 -9.65 5.64 -5.83
CA LEU A 71 -9.63 5.94 -7.26
C LEU A 71 -10.74 6.89 -7.69
N ARG A 72 -11.94 6.78 -7.10
CA ARG A 72 -13.07 7.68 -7.37
C ARG A 72 -12.77 9.10 -6.90
N GLN A 73 -12.05 9.23 -5.79
CA GLN A 73 -11.69 10.50 -5.16
C GLN A 73 -10.31 11.06 -5.59
N LYS A 74 -9.89 10.81 -6.83
CA LYS A 74 -8.65 11.38 -7.38
C LYS A 74 -8.49 12.89 -7.18
N GLY A 75 -9.60 13.65 -7.23
CA GLY A 75 -9.57 15.10 -6.96
C GLY A 75 -9.13 15.48 -5.53
N SER A 76 -9.10 14.52 -4.60
CA SER A 76 -8.65 14.70 -3.22
C SER A 76 -7.17 14.35 -3.02
N TRP A 77 -6.48 13.77 -4.02
CA TRP A 77 -5.12 13.24 -3.87
C TRP A 77 -4.11 14.33 -3.49
N ASP A 78 -4.17 15.52 -4.11
CA ASP A 78 -3.34 16.68 -3.74
C ASP A 78 -3.55 17.15 -2.29
N ARG A 79 -4.78 17.00 -1.75
CA ARG A 79 -5.03 17.30 -0.34
C ARG A 79 -4.39 16.23 0.55
N TRP A 80 -4.50 14.98 0.16
CA TRP A 80 -4.01 13.85 0.94
C TRP A 80 -2.47 13.78 0.97
N SER A 81 -1.79 14.16 -0.11
CA SER A 81 -0.33 14.21 -0.17
C SER A 81 0.27 15.21 0.84
N LYS A 82 -0.47 16.26 1.22
CA LYS A 82 -0.06 17.25 2.23
C LYS A 82 -0.12 16.73 3.67
N GLN A 83 -0.55 15.49 3.88
CA GLN A 83 -0.74 14.88 5.20
C GLN A 83 0.11 13.62 5.39
N ILE A 84 1.15 13.42 4.58
CA ILE A 84 1.98 12.21 4.63
C ILE A 84 2.79 12.03 5.92
N ASP A 85 3.12 13.14 6.62
CA ASP A 85 3.93 13.10 7.84
C ASP A 85 3.31 12.28 8.98
N SER A 86 1.98 12.14 8.99
CA SER A 86 1.25 11.38 10.02
C SER A 86 0.80 9.99 9.54
N VAL A 87 1.34 9.48 8.43
CA VAL A 87 0.86 8.23 7.81
C VAL A 87 0.95 7.03 8.75
N LEU A 88 2.06 6.86 9.48
CA LEU A 88 2.20 5.72 10.40
C LEU A 88 1.25 5.81 11.61
N ASP A 89 1.04 7.02 12.15
CA ASP A 89 0.04 7.25 13.20
C ASP A 89 -1.37 6.91 12.70
N ASP A 90 -1.68 7.30 11.46
CA ASP A 90 -2.95 7.01 10.81
C ASP A 90 -3.12 5.53 10.47
N VAL A 91 -2.06 4.81 10.11
CA VAL A 91 -2.06 3.34 9.98
C VAL A 91 -2.37 2.69 11.34
N SER A 92 -1.78 3.19 12.42
CA SER A 92 -2.06 2.69 13.78
C SER A 92 -3.53 2.92 14.17
N ARG A 93 -4.09 4.10 13.87
CA ARG A 93 -5.51 4.41 14.07
C ARG A 93 -6.42 3.50 13.22
N ALA A 94 -6.12 3.34 11.94
CA ALA A 94 -6.87 2.48 11.02
C ALA A 94 -6.86 1.01 11.49
N LYS A 95 -5.73 0.53 12.00
CA LYS A 95 -5.63 -0.80 12.62
C LYS A 95 -6.64 -0.95 13.77
N HIS A 96 -6.73 0.01 14.67
CA HIS A 96 -7.69 -0.05 15.79
C HIS A 96 -9.15 -0.02 15.30
N LEU A 97 -9.45 0.80 14.30
CA LEU A 97 -10.80 0.88 13.70
C LEU A 97 -11.21 -0.45 13.06
N ILE A 98 -10.32 -1.03 12.25
CA ILE A 98 -10.59 -2.29 11.56
C ILE A 98 -10.71 -3.43 12.58
N LYS A 99 -9.77 -3.58 13.52
CA LYS A 99 -9.88 -4.60 14.59
C LYS A 99 -11.17 -4.47 15.43
N GLY A 100 -11.69 -3.26 15.58
CA GLY A 100 -12.92 -3.00 16.33
C GLY A 100 -14.21 -3.33 15.58
N GLN A 101 -14.19 -3.36 14.25
CA GLN A 101 -15.39 -3.51 13.41
C GLN A 101 -15.35 -4.67 12.40
N SER A 102 -14.20 -5.33 12.26
CA SER A 102 -13.95 -6.36 11.25
C SER A 102 -13.46 -7.66 11.89
N ASN A 103 -13.43 -8.73 11.10
CA ASN A 103 -12.77 -9.96 11.52
C ASN A 103 -11.24 -9.91 11.28
N GLN A 104 -10.52 -10.88 11.85
CA GLN A 104 -9.06 -11.00 11.71
C GLN A 104 -8.59 -11.13 10.25
N GLN A 105 -9.39 -11.75 9.37
CA GLN A 105 -9.03 -11.94 7.97
C GLN A 105 -9.05 -10.60 7.21
N GLU A 106 -10.04 -9.76 7.47
CA GLU A 106 -10.13 -8.41 6.90
C GLU A 106 -8.98 -7.51 7.37
N PHE A 107 -8.61 -7.59 8.66
CA PHE A 107 -7.43 -6.88 9.16
C PHE A 107 -6.15 -7.31 8.45
N VAL A 108 -5.94 -8.62 8.29
CA VAL A 108 -4.80 -9.16 7.56
C VAL A 108 -4.82 -8.72 6.09
N ALA A 109 -5.99 -8.71 5.44
CA ALA A 109 -6.13 -8.27 4.06
C ALA A 109 -5.84 -6.77 3.89
N PHE A 110 -6.27 -5.94 4.85
CA PHE A 110 -5.97 -4.51 4.87
C PHE A 110 -4.47 -4.25 5.01
N GLY A 111 -3.80 -4.87 5.99
CA GLY A 111 -2.35 -4.76 6.16
C GLY A 111 -1.58 -5.20 4.92
N LYS A 112 -1.98 -6.33 4.31
CA LYS A 112 -1.41 -6.80 3.04
C LYS A 112 -1.60 -5.80 1.90
N SER A 113 -2.74 -5.13 1.83
CA SER A 113 -3.02 -4.13 0.79
C SER A 113 -2.11 -2.91 0.95
N LEU A 114 -1.94 -2.40 2.17
CA LEU A 114 -1.02 -1.28 2.43
C LEU A 114 0.43 -1.63 2.09
N VAL A 115 0.92 -2.78 2.55
CA VAL A 115 2.28 -3.26 2.22
C VAL A 115 2.44 -3.45 0.71
N THR A 116 1.42 -3.98 0.04
CA THR A 116 1.42 -4.16 -1.43
C THR A 116 1.55 -2.85 -2.17
N ILE A 117 0.85 -1.80 -1.73
CA ILE A 117 0.94 -0.47 -2.33
C ILE A 117 2.34 0.10 -2.12
N ALA A 118 2.84 0.08 -0.88
CA ALA A 118 4.16 0.61 -0.54
C ALA A 118 5.27 -0.08 -1.35
N THR A 119 5.31 -1.42 -1.36
CA THR A 119 6.28 -2.19 -2.14
C THR A 119 6.16 -1.93 -3.65
N ALA A 120 4.94 -1.76 -4.17
CA ALA A 120 4.76 -1.49 -5.59
C ALA A 120 5.34 -0.14 -5.99
N VAL A 121 5.22 0.89 -5.14
CA VAL A 121 5.79 2.21 -5.38
C VAL A 121 7.31 2.19 -5.26
N ALA A 122 7.86 1.62 -4.18
CA ALA A 122 9.31 1.54 -3.98
C ALA A 122 10.06 0.86 -5.15
N ARG A 123 9.40 -0.08 -5.84
CA ARG A 123 9.98 -0.77 -7.01
C ARG A 123 9.80 -0.02 -8.33
N ALA A 124 8.87 0.92 -8.40
CA ALA A 124 8.41 1.51 -9.65
C ALA A 124 9.55 2.20 -10.40
N TYR A 125 10.37 2.96 -9.68
CA TYR A 125 11.48 3.71 -10.25
C TYR A 125 12.62 2.79 -10.72
N ARG A 126 13.07 1.85 -9.88
CA ARG A 126 14.17 0.94 -10.22
C ARG A 126 13.84 -0.01 -11.37
N GLU A 127 12.59 -0.47 -11.48
CA GLU A 127 12.15 -1.28 -12.63
C GLU A 127 12.12 -0.49 -13.93
N ALA A 128 11.94 0.83 -13.88
CA ALA A 128 12.02 1.68 -15.07
C ALA A 128 13.47 1.86 -15.55
N GLU A 129 14.44 1.94 -14.62
CA GLU A 129 15.87 2.00 -14.95
C GLU A 129 16.41 0.66 -15.51
N ASP A 130 15.94 -0.49 -15.00
CA ASP A 130 16.36 -1.84 -15.40
C ASP A 130 15.54 -2.43 -16.57
N SER A 131 15.14 -1.61 -17.55
CA SER A 131 14.30 -2.05 -18.67
C SER A 131 14.97 -3.10 -19.58
N GLU A 132 14.87 -4.38 -19.24
CA GLU A 132 14.69 -5.53 -20.14
C GLU A 132 14.33 -6.81 -19.34
N GLN A 133 13.11 -7.32 -19.58
CA GLN A 133 12.60 -8.68 -19.25
C GLN A 133 12.06 -8.95 -17.83
N ASP A 134 10.74 -8.73 -17.63
CA ASP A 134 9.77 -9.70 -17.10
C ASP A 134 8.50 -9.01 -16.54
N GLU A 135 7.69 -8.42 -17.43
CA GLU A 135 6.45 -7.73 -17.03
C GLU A 135 5.27 -8.66 -16.68
N GLU A 136 5.34 -9.96 -16.99
CA GLU A 136 4.16 -10.84 -16.89
C GLU A 136 4.05 -11.67 -15.60
N LYS A 137 5.12 -11.83 -14.80
CA LYS A 137 5.04 -12.47 -13.48
C LYS A 137 4.87 -11.45 -12.36
N GLY A 138 3.92 -10.53 -12.56
CA GLY A 138 3.68 -9.41 -11.65
C GLY A 138 3.39 -9.87 -10.21
N PHE A 139 4.01 -9.19 -9.25
CA PHE A 139 3.97 -9.31 -7.78
C PHE A 139 2.75 -9.99 -7.11
N LEU A 140 1.54 -9.87 -7.64
CA LEU A 140 0.37 -10.63 -7.18
C LEU A 140 0.54 -12.15 -7.38
N GLY A 141 1.20 -12.57 -8.45
CA GLY A 141 1.63 -13.94 -8.70
C GLY A 141 2.65 -14.41 -7.66
N TRP A 142 3.70 -13.62 -7.42
CA TRP A 142 4.71 -13.89 -6.37
C TRP A 142 4.12 -13.95 -4.96
N LEU A 143 3.22 -13.03 -4.60
CA LEU A 143 2.45 -13.05 -3.35
C LEU A 143 1.50 -14.25 -3.26
N SER A 144 0.99 -14.76 -4.39
CA SER A 144 0.07 -15.90 -4.43
C SER A 144 0.77 -17.26 -4.45
N GLU A 145 1.96 -17.36 -5.05
CA GLU A 145 2.81 -18.55 -5.01
C GLU A 145 3.38 -18.74 -3.62
N LYS A 146 3.68 -17.62 -2.95
CA LYS A 146 4.12 -17.60 -1.57
C LYS A 146 2.96 -17.25 -0.62
N LYS A 147 1.90 -18.05 -0.61
CA LYS A 147 0.77 -17.91 0.34
C LYS A 147 1.21 -17.81 1.81
N ASP A 148 2.37 -18.37 2.14
CA ASP A 148 3.01 -18.23 3.45
C ASP A 148 3.75 -16.89 3.63
N HIS A 149 4.30 -16.27 2.58
CA HIS A 149 5.06 -15.00 2.65
C HIS A 149 4.26 -13.75 2.95
N ALA A 150 2.94 -13.72 2.84
CA ALA A 150 2.19 -12.53 3.25
C ALA A 150 1.91 -12.52 4.77
N VAL A 151 1.94 -13.70 5.40
CA VAL A 151 2.01 -13.84 6.87
C VAL A 151 3.46 -13.71 7.32
N LEU A 152 4.41 -14.24 6.54
CA LEU A 152 5.86 -14.05 6.72
C LEU A 152 6.31 -12.60 6.51
N ALA A 153 5.76 -11.79 5.61
CA ALA A 153 6.11 -10.36 5.51
C ALA A 153 5.63 -9.60 6.75
N LEU A 154 4.52 -10.04 7.35
CA LEU A 154 4.06 -9.59 8.67
C LEU A 154 4.68 -10.37 9.83
N THR A 155 5.72 -11.21 9.66
CA THR A 155 6.40 -11.92 10.77
C THR A 155 7.92 -12.07 10.63
N ASP A 156 8.48 -11.77 9.46
CA ASP A 156 9.84 -12.06 9.04
C ASP A 156 10.38 -10.87 8.23
N ALA A 157 11.29 -10.12 8.86
CA ALA A 157 11.94 -8.96 8.27
C ALA A 157 12.91 -9.34 7.14
N GLU A 158 13.27 -10.62 6.99
CA GLU A 158 14.26 -11.07 6.00
C GLU A 158 13.65 -11.31 4.61
N ALA A 159 12.31 -11.32 4.49
CA ALA A 159 11.62 -11.48 3.21
C ALA A 159 11.79 -10.27 2.26
N HIS A 160 12.37 -9.17 2.73
CA HIS A 160 12.55 -7.93 1.98
C HIS A 160 13.93 -7.80 1.30
N LYS A 161 14.91 -8.65 1.64
CA LYS A 161 16.29 -8.59 1.12
C LYS A 161 16.43 -8.75 -0.40
N ASP A 162 15.44 -9.36 -1.06
CA ASP A 162 15.44 -9.59 -2.51
C ASP A 162 14.62 -8.54 -3.28
N LEU A 163 14.14 -7.49 -2.61
CA LEU A 163 13.49 -6.37 -3.27
C LEU A 163 14.58 -5.42 -3.78
N ASN A 164 14.62 -5.17 -5.09
CA ASN A 164 15.47 -4.13 -5.66
C ASN A 164 14.90 -2.75 -5.28
N ILE A 165 15.03 -2.37 -4.00
CA ILE A 165 14.57 -1.12 -3.38
C ILE A 165 15.74 -0.50 -2.59
N SER A 166 15.61 0.77 -2.21
CA SER A 166 16.67 1.48 -1.49
C SER A 166 16.71 1.13 0.00
N PRO A 167 17.84 1.38 0.71
CA PRO A 167 17.90 1.18 2.16
C PRO A 167 16.88 2.03 2.94
N ALA A 168 16.54 3.21 2.43
CA ALA A 168 15.58 4.11 3.07
C ALA A 168 14.14 3.57 2.91
N GLU A 169 13.79 3.11 1.71
CA GLU A 169 12.51 2.46 1.43
C GLU A 169 12.35 1.12 2.17
N ASP A 170 13.41 0.32 2.28
CA ASP A 170 13.41 -0.91 3.06
C ASP A 170 13.18 -0.65 4.55
N SER A 171 13.80 0.41 5.08
CA SER A 171 13.58 0.87 6.46
C SER A 171 12.14 1.33 6.67
N ALA A 172 11.60 2.14 5.75
CA ALA A 172 10.21 2.59 5.78
C ALA A 172 9.23 1.39 5.69
N LEU A 173 9.47 0.43 4.80
CA LEU A 173 8.62 -0.75 4.66
C LEU A 173 8.63 -1.58 5.95
N THR A 174 9.79 -1.69 6.60
CA THR A 174 9.93 -2.33 7.91
C THR A 174 9.12 -1.60 8.98
N GLU A 175 9.17 -0.27 9.04
CA GLU A 175 8.38 0.54 9.99
C GLU A 175 6.87 0.37 9.79
N LEU A 176 6.41 0.34 8.54
CA LEU A 176 5.01 0.05 8.20
C LEU A 176 4.59 -1.32 8.74
N VAL A 177 5.40 -2.35 8.48
CA VAL A 177 5.14 -3.71 8.95
C VAL A 177 5.11 -3.77 10.48
N MET A 178 6.04 -3.10 11.17
CA MET A 178 6.07 -3.05 12.63
C MET A 178 4.83 -2.34 13.20
N THR A 179 4.39 -1.25 12.58
CA THR A 179 3.18 -0.50 12.98
C THR A 179 1.91 -1.36 12.87
N LEU A 180 1.84 -2.21 11.84
CA LEU A 180 0.75 -3.17 11.64
C LEU A 180 0.80 -4.35 12.61
N LYS A 181 1.99 -4.78 13.05
CA LYS A 181 2.20 -5.88 14.02
C LYS A 181 1.81 -5.50 15.45
N GLY A 182 2.16 -4.27 15.88
CA GLY A 182 1.86 -3.76 17.22
C GLY A 182 0.37 -3.70 17.52
#